data_AF-A0A9Q3ZGI2-F1
#
_entry.id   AF-A0A9Q3ZGI2-F1
#
_cell.length_a   1.000
_cell.length_b   1.000
_cell.length_c   1.000
_cell.angle_alpha   90.00
_cell.angle_beta   90.00
_cell.angle_gamma   90.00
#
_symmetry.space_group_name_H-M   'P 1'
#
loop_
_entity.id
_entity.type
_entity.pdbx_description
1 polymer ?
#
loop_
_entity_poly.entity_id
_entity_poly.type
_entity_poly.pdbx_seq_one_letter_code
_entity_poly.pdbx_strand_id
1 'polypeptide(L)'
;MDEVIWTIPAEERAPDLDRLPFANHRPRRLAAWLAKLPMEEPVESADCLAAVLSDLCRLRAEAPLRMTLLELCRPRVRQCRQALDSYLLNLPLSPGGADLDMLYLGVRLHDRLALGYQGVARSALVGRGLPSRQAAAVALQRTLEQLGHGLLLYLLLHRPPEPGLWRRLHRLYAVAEHQELETMAVDDVDWPGRETTVAVTYGRLVLLASAQPGGLSRPAVLALYRATAQWARWLTLEPLEGQALFRVDLDSDRPPSCADSGGGFNTRYFDPRPLAAALTRRGGGEAKRLHDHLRWAWEPEPLSRASTQNCG
;
A
#
# COMPACT_ATOMS: atom_id res chain seq x y z
N MET A 1 -9.01 -27.63 -14.70
CA MET A 1 -7.80 -27.01 -14.11
C MET A 1 -8.06 -25.54 -14.28
N ASP A 2 -8.76 -24.99 -13.30
CA ASP A 2 -9.47 -23.73 -13.50
C ASP A 2 -8.46 -22.60 -13.33
N GLU A 3 -8.14 -21.96 -14.43
CA GLU A 3 -7.33 -20.75 -14.49
C GLU A 3 -8.02 -19.71 -13.59
N VAL A 4 -7.41 -19.40 -12.44
CA VAL A 4 -7.93 -18.38 -11.53
C VAL A 4 -7.77 -17.05 -12.27
N ILE A 5 -8.86 -16.59 -12.90
CA ILE A 5 -8.90 -15.28 -13.56
C ILE A 5 -8.89 -14.22 -12.46
N TRP A 6 -7.71 -13.68 -12.18
CA TRP A 6 -7.56 -12.55 -11.29
C TRP A 6 -8.24 -11.33 -11.89
N THR A 7 -9.28 -10.85 -11.23
CA THR A 7 -9.99 -9.64 -11.64
C THR A 7 -9.96 -8.61 -10.53
N ILE A 8 -9.93 -7.34 -10.94
CA ILE A 8 -10.10 -6.23 -10.01
C ILE A 8 -11.56 -6.23 -9.53
N PRO A 9 -11.84 -6.38 -8.23
CA PRO A 9 -13.20 -6.46 -7.72
C PRO A 9 -14.02 -5.22 -8.08
N ALA A 10 -15.30 -5.43 -8.42
CA ALA A 10 -16.26 -4.38 -8.75
C ALA A 10 -16.30 -3.29 -7.68
N GLU A 11 -16.59 -2.05 -8.08
CA GLU A 11 -16.91 -0.99 -7.12
C GLU A 11 -18.13 -1.40 -6.28
N GLU A 12 -18.16 -0.98 -5.01
CA GLU A 12 -19.28 -1.22 -4.09
C GLU A 12 -20.61 -0.70 -4.65
N ARG A 13 -20.56 0.31 -5.53
CA ARG A 13 -21.72 0.93 -6.17
C ARG A 13 -21.38 1.36 -7.58
N ALA A 14 -22.27 1.07 -8.54
CA ALA A 14 -22.10 1.49 -9.93
C ALA A 14 -22.16 3.03 -10.08
N PRO A 15 -21.45 3.61 -11.07
CA PRO A 15 -21.51 5.05 -11.33
C PRO A 15 -22.93 5.57 -11.62
N ASP A 16 -23.43 6.41 -10.73
CA ASP A 16 -24.80 6.94 -10.74
C ASP A 16 -24.89 8.48 -10.71
N LEU A 17 -23.76 9.18 -10.73
CA LEU A 17 -23.71 10.65 -10.75
C LEU A 17 -23.29 11.20 -12.11
N ASP A 18 -24.06 12.15 -12.65
CA ASP A 18 -23.67 12.92 -13.84
C ASP A 18 -22.86 14.18 -13.48
N ARG A 19 -22.90 14.61 -12.21
CA ARG A 19 -22.15 15.75 -11.67
C ARG A 19 -21.80 15.54 -10.20
N LEU A 20 -20.71 16.16 -9.75
CA LEU A 20 -20.35 16.19 -8.34
C LEU A 20 -21.31 17.13 -7.57
N PRO A 21 -21.80 16.74 -6.38
CA PRO A 21 -22.73 17.55 -5.60
C PRO A 21 -22.09 18.82 -5.01
N PHE A 22 -20.88 18.69 -4.47
CA PHE A 22 -20.20 19.74 -3.71
C PHE A 22 -19.00 20.36 -4.44
N ALA A 23 -18.66 19.83 -5.61
CA ALA A 23 -17.52 20.27 -6.42
C ALA A 23 -17.92 20.33 -7.90
N ASN A 24 -17.01 20.80 -8.75
CA ASN A 24 -17.22 20.80 -10.21
C ASN A 24 -16.24 19.83 -10.86
N HIS A 25 -16.75 18.89 -11.66
CA HIS A 25 -15.93 17.86 -12.31
C HIS A 25 -15.15 18.36 -13.54
N ARG A 26 -15.12 19.68 -13.83
CA ARG A 26 -14.16 20.25 -14.77
C ARG A 26 -12.81 20.44 -14.07
N PRO A 27 -11.70 19.91 -14.61
CA PRO A 27 -10.39 19.92 -13.95
C PRO A 27 -9.97 21.27 -13.35
N ARG A 28 -10.10 22.37 -14.11
CA ARG A 28 -9.77 23.72 -13.63
C ARG A 28 -10.61 24.17 -12.43
N ARG A 29 -11.90 23.83 -12.42
CA ARG A 29 -12.81 24.23 -11.33
C ARG A 29 -12.61 23.34 -10.10
N LEU A 30 -12.34 22.04 -10.28
CA LEU A 30 -11.94 21.17 -9.19
C LEU A 30 -10.64 21.66 -8.54
N ALA A 31 -9.63 21.99 -9.34
CA ALA A 31 -8.36 22.54 -8.85
C ALA A 31 -8.57 23.83 -8.05
N ALA A 32 -9.40 24.76 -8.54
CA ALA A 32 -9.72 25.99 -7.83
C ALA A 32 -10.50 25.75 -6.53
N TRP A 33 -11.34 24.72 -6.47
CA TRP A 33 -12.04 24.31 -5.25
C TRP A 33 -11.06 23.69 -4.24
N LEU A 34 -10.21 22.75 -4.68
CA LEU A 34 -9.15 22.14 -3.87
C LEU A 34 -8.16 23.18 -3.31
N ALA A 35 -7.97 24.30 -4.01
CA ALA A 35 -7.12 25.39 -3.55
C ALA A 35 -7.69 26.16 -2.34
N LYS A 36 -8.99 26.04 -2.07
CA LYS A 36 -9.70 26.75 -1.00
C LYS A 36 -9.89 25.92 0.26
N LEU A 37 -9.47 24.65 0.26
CA LEU A 37 -9.59 23.81 1.45
C LEU A 37 -8.77 24.39 2.61
N PRO A 38 -9.34 24.48 3.83
CA PRO A 38 -8.65 25.02 4.99
C PRO A 38 -7.60 24.01 5.50
N MET A 39 -6.41 24.03 4.91
CA MET A 39 -5.36 23.08 5.27
C MET A 39 -4.79 23.27 6.69
N GLU A 40 -5.14 24.37 7.35
CA GLU A 40 -4.90 24.61 8.77
C GLU A 40 -5.80 23.75 9.66
N GLU A 41 -6.94 23.30 9.14
CA GLU A 41 -7.88 22.36 9.75
C GLU A 41 -7.84 21.02 9.01
N PRO A 42 -6.79 20.19 9.23
CA PRO A 42 -6.53 19.02 8.41
C PRO A 42 -7.61 17.94 8.50
N VAL A 43 -8.33 17.86 9.63
CA VAL A 43 -9.44 16.92 9.85
C VAL A 43 -10.64 17.30 8.98
N GLU A 44 -11.08 18.55 9.04
CA GLU A 44 -12.20 19.03 8.20
C GLU A 44 -11.87 18.89 6.71
N SER A 45 -10.65 19.29 6.32
CA SER A 45 -10.19 19.13 4.93
C SER A 45 -10.16 17.67 4.49
N ALA A 46 -9.72 16.75 5.36
CA ALA A 46 -9.70 15.31 5.06
C ALA A 46 -11.11 14.74 4.90
N ASP A 47 -12.06 15.13 5.75
CA ASP A 47 -13.45 14.69 5.65
C ASP A 47 -14.09 15.17 4.34
N CYS A 48 -13.90 16.45 4.03
CA CYS A 48 -14.38 17.05 2.79
C CYS A 48 -13.78 16.37 1.54
N LEU A 49 -12.48 16.08 1.56
CA LEU A 49 -11.81 15.33 0.49
C LEU A 49 -12.35 13.91 0.37
N ALA A 50 -12.55 13.20 1.48
CA ALA A 50 -13.08 11.84 1.47
C ALA A 50 -14.50 11.79 0.86
N ALA A 51 -15.34 12.79 1.16
CA ALA A 51 -16.66 12.93 0.54
C ALA A 51 -16.56 13.13 -0.98
N VAL A 52 -15.73 14.07 -1.44
CA VAL A 52 -15.54 14.33 -2.88
C VAL A 52 -14.95 13.12 -3.61
N LEU A 53 -14.00 12.41 -3.00
CA LEU A 53 -13.43 11.18 -3.57
C LEU A 53 -14.47 10.05 -3.67
N SER A 54 -15.38 9.96 -2.69
CA SER A 54 -16.51 9.03 -2.74
C SER A 54 -17.44 9.35 -3.92
N ASP A 55 -17.75 10.63 -4.14
CA ASP A 55 -18.56 11.07 -5.27
C ASP A 55 -17.84 10.90 -6.61
N LEU A 56 -16.52 11.06 -6.66
CA LEU A 56 -15.71 10.80 -7.87
C LEU A 56 -15.74 9.33 -8.28
N CYS A 57 -15.78 8.39 -7.33
CA CYS A 57 -15.98 6.97 -7.64
C CYS A 57 -17.33 6.74 -8.33
N ARG A 58 -18.36 7.49 -7.93
CA ARG A 58 -19.73 7.38 -8.46
C ARG A 58 -19.98 8.22 -9.72
N LEU A 59 -19.06 9.09 -10.09
CA LEU A 59 -19.17 9.94 -11.27
C LEU A 59 -19.09 9.10 -12.55
N ARG A 60 -20.08 9.26 -13.43
CA ARG A 60 -20.05 8.78 -14.81
C ARG A 60 -19.04 9.59 -15.61
N ALA A 61 -17.80 9.13 -15.58
CA ALA A 61 -16.68 9.72 -16.29
C ALA A 61 -15.86 8.63 -16.98
N GLU A 62 -15.29 8.97 -18.14
CA GLU A 62 -14.31 8.12 -18.80
C GLU A 62 -13.02 8.02 -17.97
N ALA A 63 -12.30 6.91 -18.12
CA ALA A 63 -11.10 6.62 -17.34
C ALA A 63 -10.04 7.73 -17.39
N PRO A 64 -9.73 8.37 -18.55
CA PRO A 64 -8.75 9.46 -18.60
C PRO A 64 -9.17 10.70 -17.79
N LEU A 65 -10.45 11.07 -17.85
CA LEU A 65 -10.98 12.17 -17.04
C LEU A 65 -10.96 11.82 -15.55
N ARG A 66 -11.42 10.62 -15.19
CA ARG A 66 -11.40 10.16 -13.78
C ARG A 66 -9.98 10.18 -13.23
N MET A 67 -9.01 9.65 -13.96
CA MET A 67 -7.59 9.69 -13.59
C MET A 67 -7.10 11.12 -13.33
N THR A 68 -7.41 12.04 -14.24
CA THR A 68 -7.05 13.46 -14.12
C THR A 68 -7.61 14.08 -12.85
N LEU A 69 -8.89 13.82 -12.52
CA LEU A 69 -9.54 14.37 -11.33
C LEU A 69 -8.93 13.80 -10.03
N LEU A 70 -8.59 12.51 -10.00
CA LEU A 70 -7.96 11.87 -8.83
C LEU A 70 -6.54 12.41 -8.60
N GLU A 71 -5.76 12.59 -9.65
CA GLU A 71 -4.40 13.16 -9.55
C GLU A 71 -4.44 14.65 -9.11
N LEU A 72 -5.50 15.40 -9.41
CA LEU A 72 -5.70 16.74 -8.84
C LEU A 72 -5.91 16.70 -7.32
N CYS A 73 -6.63 15.69 -6.81
CA CYS A 73 -6.88 15.52 -5.37
C CYS A 73 -5.64 15.04 -4.60
N ARG A 74 -4.77 14.26 -5.25
CA ARG A 74 -3.64 13.56 -4.62
C ARG A 74 -2.70 14.46 -3.80
N PRO A 75 -2.30 15.67 -4.25
CA PRO A 75 -1.48 16.59 -3.43
C PRO A 75 -2.16 17.01 -2.13
N ARG A 76 -3.48 17.26 -2.13
CA ARG A 76 -4.24 17.63 -0.93
C ARG A 76 -4.38 16.45 0.02
N VAL A 77 -4.65 15.26 -0.51
CA VAL A 77 -4.65 14.01 0.29
C VAL A 77 -3.31 13.80 0.99
N ARG A 78 -2.19 14.05 0.30
CA ARG A 78 -0.85 13.95 0.90
C ARG A 78 -0.64 14.94 2.05
N GLN A 79 -1.11 16.18 1.90
CA GLN A 79 -1.01 17.19 2.97
C GLN A 79 -1.83 16.78 4.20
N CYS A 80 -3.08 16.32 4.00
CA CYS A 80 -3.90 15.77 5.08
C CYS A 80 -3.21 14.57 5.75
N ARG A 81 -2.66 13.64 4.96
CA ARG A 81 -1.89 12.50 5.48
C ARG A 81 -0.72 12.95 6.35
N GLN A 82 0.09 13.91 5.88
CA GLN A 82 1.23 14.40 6.66
C GLN A 82 0.80 14.97 8.03
N ALA A 83 -0.32 15.70 8.07
CA ALA A 83 -0.88 16.20 9.32
C ALA A 83 -1.39 15.08 10.23
N LEU A 84 -2.09 14.08 9.67
CA LEU A 84 -2.57 12.91 10.41
C LEU A 84 -1.42 12.05 10.94
N ASP A 85 -0.40 11.77 10.13
CA ASP A 85 0.81 11.06 10.55
C ASP A 85 1.46 11.78 11.74
N SER A 86 1.66 13.11 11.63
CA SER A 86 2.20 13.93 12.72
C SER A 86 1.34 13.90 13.97
N TYR A 87 0.01 13.89 13.84
CA TYR A 87 -0.90 13.76 14.97
C TYR A 87 -0.73 12.38 15.66
N LEU A 88 -0.78 11.29 14.89
CA LEU A 88 -0.69 9.92 15.41
C LEU A 88 0.67 9.63 16.09
N LEU A 89 1.75 10.22 15.59
CA LEU A 89 3.07 10.10 16.22
C LEU A 89 3.12 10.67 17.65
N ASN A 90 2.31 11.69 17.94
CA ASN A 90 2.31 12.40 19.22
C ASN A 90 1.22 11.92 20.19
N LEU A 91 0.45 10.89 19.82
CA LEU A 91 -0.60 10.34 20.68
C LEU A 91 -0.02 9.69 21.95
N PRO A 92 -0.79 9.65 23.05
CA PRO A 92 -0.44 8.84 24.20
C PRO A 92 -0.37 7.33 23.84
N LEU A 93 0.19 6.53 24.75
CA LEU A 93 0.29 5.07 24.58
C LEU A 93 -1.08 4.39 24.54
N SER A 94 -2.07 4.94 25.24
CA SER A 94 -3.46 4.47 25.25
C SER A 94 -4.35 5.45 24.48
N PRO A 95 -4.56 5.24 23.17
CA PRO A 95 -5.41 6.12 22.37
C PRO A 95 -6.88 6.02 22.79
N GLY A 96 -7.57 7.16 22.80
CA GLY A 96 -9.00 7.28 23.10
C GLY A 96 -9.88 7.10 21.86
N GLY A 97 -11.20 7.31 22.01
CA GLY A 97 -12.18 7.19 20.92
C GLY A 97 -11.91 8.17 19.75
N ALA A 98 -11.63 9.43 20.07
CA ALA A 98 -11.33 10.45 19.06
C ALA A 98 -10.10 10.11 18.20
N ASP A 99 -9.11 9.43 18.78
CA ASP A 99 -7.90 8.98 18.07
C ASP A 99 -8.23 7.88 17.06
N LEU A 100 -9.18 7.02 17.40
CA LEU A 100 -9.70 6.00 16.49
C LEU A 100 -10.51 6.63 15.36
N ASP A 101 -11.30 7.66 15.65
CA ASP A 101 -12.04 8.40 14.61
C ASP A 101 -11.07 9.04 13.59
N MET A 102 -9.96 9.60 14.07
CA MET A 102 -8.90 10.13 13.20
C MET A 102 -8.20 9.04 12.38
N LEU A 103 -7.92 7.87 12.96
CA LEU A 103 -7.45 6.71 12.21
C LEU A 103 -8.44 6.35 11.08
N TYR A 104 -9.72 6.16 11.42
CA TYR A 104 -10.74 5.74 10.46
C TYR A 104 -10.98 6.78 9.37
N LEU A 105 -10.88 8.07 9.69
CA LEU A 105 -10.87 9.14 8.69
C LEU A 105 -9.69 9.01 7.73
N GLY A 106 -8.46 8.86 8.25
CA GLY A 106 -7.27 8.70 7.41
C GLY A 106 -7.35 7.46 6.50
N VAL A 107 -7.80 6.33 7.04
CA VAL A 107 -8.00 5.10 6.26
C VAL A 107 -9.07 5.31 5.19
N ARG A 108 -10.23 5.89 5.55
CA ARG A 108 -11.32 6.19 4.60
C ARG A 108 -10.82 7.09 3.47
N LEU A 109 -10.06 8.13 3.79
CA LEU A 109 -9.52 9.06 2.80
C LEU A 109 -8.68 8.32 1.74
N HIS A 110 -7.74 7.49 2.20
CA HIS A 110 -6.89 6.71 1.32
C HIS A 110 -7.65 5.62 0.56
N ASP A 111 -8.60 4.95 1.21
CA ASP A 111 -9.43 3.93 0.58
C ASP A 111 -10.28 4.51 -0.56
N ARG A 112 -10.90 5.67 -0.37
CA ARG A 112 -11.70 6.33 -1.42
C ARG A 112 -10.85 6.76 -2.61
N LEU A 113 -9.64 7.26 -2.38
CA LEU A 113 -8.70 7.54 -3.47
C LEU A 113 -8.24 6.25 -4.18
N ALA A 114 -7.95 5.19 -3.42
CA ALA A 114 -7.57 3.88 -3.96
C ALA A 114 -8.68 3.27 -4.83
N LEU A 115 -9.95 3.35 -4.40
CA LEU A 115 -11.13 2.91 -5.15
C LEU A 115 -11.26 3.66 -6.48
N GLY A 116 -11.04 4.97 -6.50
CA GLY A 116 -11.04 5.76 -7.72
C GLY A 116 -10.00 5.26 -8.74
N TYR A 117 -8.75 5.06 -8.29
CA TYR A 117 -7.69 4.52 -9.16
C TYR A 117 -7.98 3.09 -9.61
N GLN A 118 -8.58 2.27 -8.73
CA GLN A 118 -8.96 0.90 -9.06
C GLN A 118 -9.99 0.86 -10.21
N GLY A 119 -10.95 1.79 -10.22
CA GLY A 119 -11.90 1.94 -11.33
C GLY A 119 -11.23 2.35 -12.65
N VAL A 120 -10.19 3.20 -12.59
CA VAL A 120 -9.36 3.54 -13.75
C VAL A 120 -8.59 2.32 -14.26
N ALA A 121 -7.93 1.57 -13.37
CA ALA A 121 -7.19 0.36 -13.72
C ALA A 121 -8.09 -0.66 -14.43
N ARG A 122 -9.28 -0.93 -13.86
CA ARG A 122 -10.27 -1.83 -14.45
C ARG A 122 -10.66 -1.43 -15.88
N SER A 123 -10.90 -0.15 -16.10
CA SER A 123 -11.28 0.39 -17.42
C SER A 123 -10.11 0.29 -18.40
N ALA A 124 -8.89 0.58 -17.94
CA ALA A 124 -7.69 0.53 -18.75
C ALA A 124 -7.31 -0.90 -19.17
N LEU A 125 -7.56 -1.90 -18.33
CA LEU A 125 -7.31 -3.32 -18.63
C LEU A 125 -8.18 -3.90 -19.76
N VAL A 126 -9.33 -3.29 -20.04
CA VAL A 126 -10.18 -3.66 -21.20
C VAL A 126 -9.61 -3.09 -22.51
N GLY A 127 -8.83 -2.01 -22.42
CA GLY A 127 -8.19 -1.37 -23.55
C GLY A 127 -7.07 -2.22 -24.15
N ARG A 128 -6.62 -1.86 -25.36
CA ARG A 128 -5.56 -2.57 -26.08
C ARG A 128 -4.37 -1.64 -26.36
N GLY A 129 -3.19 -2.24 -26.45
CA GLY A 129 -1.95 -1.54 -26.79
C GLY A 129 -1.28 -0.83 -25.61
N LEU A 130 -0.12 -0.25 -25.90
CA LEU A 130 0.79 0.32 -24.90
C LEU A 130 0.15 1.44 -24.05
N PRO A 131 -0.65 2.39 -24.59
CA PRO A 131 -1.25 3.45 -23.76
C PRO A 131 -2.20 2.92 -22.68
N SER A 132 -3.03 1.93 -23.01
CA SER A 132 -3.95 1.30 -22.07
C SER A 132 -3.19 0.50 -21.01
N ARG A 133 -2.15 -0.24 -21.39
CA ARG A 133 -1.26 -0.96 -20.47
C ARG A 133 -0.56 0.01 -19.50
N GLN A 134 -0.01 1.11 -20.00
CA GLN A 134 0.61 2.14 -19.18
C GLN A 134 -0.39 2.76 -18.20
N ALA A 135 -1.60 3.11 -18.67
CA ALA A 135 -2.64 3.64 -17.81
C ALA A 135 -3.05 2.64 -16.70
N ALA A 136 -3.13 1.35 -17.03
CA ALA A 136 -3.41 0.29 -16.06
C ALA A 136 -2.28 0.15 -15.03
N ALA A 137 -1.02 0.12 -15.47
CA ALA A 137 0.14 0.03 -14.59
C ALA A 137 0.21 1.22 -13.60
N VAL A 138 0.04 2.45 -14.11
CA VAL A 138 -0.01 3.64 -13.25
C VAL A 138 -1.16 3.54 -12.25
N ALA A 139 -2.39 3.22 -12.71
CA ALA A 139 -3.55 3.14 -11.82
C ALA A 139 -3.41 2.04 -10.74
N LEU A 140 -2.91 0.85 -11.09
CA LEU A 140 -2.62 -0.23 -10.14
C LEU A 140 -1.59 0.20 -9.10
N GLN A 141 -0.51 0.84 -9.55
CA GLN A 141 0.53 1.34 -8.66
C GLN A 141 -0.04 2.37 -7.69
N ARG A 142 -0.83 3.33 -8.17
CA ARG A 142 -1.48 4.35 -7.33
C ARG A 142 -2.44 3.72 -6.33
N THR A 143 -3.23 2.73 -6.74
CA THR A 143 -4.12 1.99 -5.82
C THR A 143 -3.32 1.32 -4.69
N LEU A 144 -2.26 0.57 -5.03
CA LEU A 144 -1.42 -0.10 -4.03
C LEU A 144 -0.78 0.90 -3.07
N GLU A 145 -0.29 2.03 -3.58
CA GLU A 145 0.30 3.07 -2.75
C GLU A 145 -0.71 3.63 -1.75
N GLN A 146 -1.94 3.95 -2.18
CA GLN A 146 -2.97 4.47 -1.28
C GLN A 146 -3.40 3.44 -0.23
N LEU A 147 -3.59 2.18 -0.61
CA LEU A 147 -3.85 1.10 0.35
C LEU A 147 -2.68 0.90 1.33
N GLY A 148 -1.44 1.06 0.85
CA GLY A 148 -0.24 1.04 1.67
C GLY A 148 -0.18 2.18 2.70
N HIS A 149 -0.68 3.37 2.36
CA HIS A 149 -0.85 4.45 3.34
C HIS A 149 -1.91 4.10 4.39
N GLY A 150 -3.03 3.49 3.98
CA GLY A 150 -4.02 2.96 4.92
C GLY A 150 -3.43 1.92 5.87
N LEU A 151 -2.65 0.97 5.35
CA LEU A 151 -1.94 -0.04 6.14
C LEU A 151 -1.00 0.61 7.18
N LEU A 152 -0.25 1.65 6.80
CA LEU A 152 0.62 2.39 7.72
C LEU A 152 -0.16 2.91 8.95
N LEU A 153 -1.35 3.47 8.75
CA LEU A 153 -2.13 4.04 9.85
C LEU A 153 -2.52 2.97 10.88
N TYR A 154 -2.92 1.77 10.43
CA TYR A 154 -3.16 0.63 11.32
C TYR A 154 -1.91 0.23 12.10
N LEU A 155 -0.76 0.20 11.42
CA LEU A 155 0.52 -0.15 12.04
C LEU A 155 0.96 0.89 13.09
N LEU A 156 0.76 2.19 12.85
CA LEU A 156 1.06 3.25 13.80
C LEU A 156 0.23 3.15 15.10
N LEU A 157 -0.96 2.58 15.04
CA LEU A 157 -1.80 2.34 16.22
C LEU A 157 -1.71 0.91 16.77
N HIS A 158 -0.80 0.08 16.24
CA HIS A 158 -0.68 -1.33 16.59
C HIS A 158 -2.00 -2.09 16.53
N ARG A 159 -2.81 -1.78 15.50
CA ARG A 159 -4.10 -2.42 15.25
C ARG A 159 -3.99 -3.37 14.07
N PRO A 160 -4.74 -4.48 14.08
CA PRO A 160 -4.92 -5.28 12.87
C PRO A 160 -5.62 -4.41 11.81
N PRO A 161 -5.24 -4.54 10.52
CA PRO A 161 -6.00 -3.92 9.44
C PRO A 161 -7.38 -4.54 9.32
N GLU A 162 -8.30 -3.83 8.65
CA GLU A 162 -9.64 -4.36 8.36
C GLU A 162 -9.57 -5.64 7.52
N PRO A 163 -10.49 -6.59 7.73
CA PRO A 163 -10.62 -7.77 6.89
C PRO A 163 -10.70 -7.39 5.40
N GLY A 164 -9.93 -8.08 4.56
CA GLY A 164 -9.91 -7.92 3.12
C GLY A 164 -8.81 -6.99 2.60
N LEU A 165 -8.13 -6.20 3.45
CA LEU A 165 -7.08 -5.29 3.00
C LEU A 165 -5.94 -6.03 2.30
N TRP A 166 -5.42 -7.11 2.92
CA TRP A 166 -4.33 -7.88 2.35
C TRP A 166 -4.75 -8.60 1.08
N ARG A 167 -5.94 -9.20 1.08
CA ARG A 167 -6.50 -9.83 -0.12
C ARG A 167 -6.59 -8.85 -1.29
N ARG A 168 -6.96 -7.59 -1.01
CA ARG A 168 -7.04 -6.54 -2.05
C ARG A 168 -5.66 -6.16 -2.56
N LEU A 169 -4.67 -5.98 -1.68
CA LEU A 169 -3.27 -5.74 -2.05
C LEU A 169 -2.74 -6.86 -2.94
N HIS A 170 -2.90 -8.11 -2.51
CA HIS A 170 -2.45 -9.30 -3.23
C HIS A 170 -3.11 -9.44 -4.59
N ARG A 171 -4.43 -9.27 -4.67
CA ARG A 171 -5.17 -9.30 -5.94
C ARG A 171 -4.68 -8.26 -6.93
N LEU A 172 -4.42 -7.03 -6.49
CA LEU A 172 -3.93 -5.96 -7.37
C LEU A 172 -2.55 -6.31 -7.94
N TYR A 173 -1.67 -6.90 -7.13
CA TYR A 173 -0.38 -7.38 -7.58
C TYR A 173 -0.51 -8.57 -8.53
N ALA A 174 -1.34 -9.58 -8.19
CA ALA A 174 -1.60 -10.74 -9.03
C ALA A 174 -2.17 -10.36 -10.41
N VAL A 175 -3.08 -9.38 -10.44
CA VAL A 175 -3.59 -8.80 -11.71
C VAL A 175 -2.46 -8.16 -12.51
N ALA A 176 -1.57 -7.39 -11.87
CA ALA A 176 -0.45 -6.77 -12.56
C ALA A 176 0.49 -7.81 -13.15
N GLU A 177 0.83 -8.84 -12.39
CA GLU A 177 1.72 -9.93 -12.81
C GLU A 177 1.10 -10.74 -13.97
N HIS A 178 -0.17 -11.14 -13.85
CA HIS A 178 -0.87 -11.88 -14.90
C HIS A 178 -1.01 -11.10 -16.21
N GLN A 179 -1.03 -9.75 -16.13
CA GLN A 179 -1.13 -8.87 -17.29
C GLN A 179 0.24 -8.36 -17.78
N GLU A 180 1.34 -8.81 -17.16
CA GLU A 180 2.72 -8.38 -17.43
C GLU A 180 2.92 -6.87 -17.30
N LEU A 181 2.31 -6.28 -16.26
CA LEU A 181 2.34 -4.84 -15.96
C LEU A 181 3.20 -4.55 -14.72
N GLU A 182 3.60 -5.57 -13.97
CA GLU A 182 4.21 -5.44 -12.65
C GLU A 182 5.55 -4.70 -12.67
N THR A 183 6.31 -4.84 -13.76
CA THR A 183 7.62 -4.24 -14.00
C THR A 183 7.58 -2.97 -14.85
N MET A 184 6.41 -2.55 -15.36
CA MET A 184 6.29 -1.33 -16.15
C MET A 184 6.64 -0.09 -15.30
N ALA A 185 7.49 0.78 -15.86
CA ALA A 185 7.91 2.01 -15.20
C ALA A 185 6.73 2.99 -15.04
N VAL A 186 6.62 3.57 -13.85
CA VAL A 186 5.60 4.54 -13.47
C VAL A 186 6.30 5.77 -12.89
N ASP A 187 6.17 6.92 -13.56
CA ASP A 187 6.59 8.21 -12.99
C ASP A 187 5.70 8.55 -11.80
N ASP A 188 6.34 8.89 -10.68
CA ASP A 188 5.65 9.27 -9.46
C ASP A 188 6.50 10.22 -8.63
N VAL A 189 6.08 11.49 -8.57
CA VAL A 189 6.77 12.52 -7.78
C VAL A 189 6.84 12.21 -6.28
N ASP A 190 6.06 11.26 -5.80
CA ASP A 190 5.98 10.86 -4.39
C ASP A 190 7.02 9.79 -4.04
N TRP A 191 7.62 9.17 -5.06
CA TRP A 191 8.56 8.06 -4.90
C TRP A 191 10.02 8.51 -4.92
N PRO A 192 10.89 7.83 -4.15
CA PRO A 192 12.33 8.09 -4.21
C PRO A 192 12.91 7.83 -5.61
N GLY A 193 13.42 8.87 -6.25
CA GLY A 193 13.92 8.82 -7.64
C GLY A 193 12.87 9.14 -8.70
N ARG A 194 11.64 9.49 -8.29
CA ARG A 194 10.50 9.85 -9.14
C ARG A 194 9.99 8.73 -10.07
N GLU A 195 10.44 7.51 -9.85
CA GLU A 195 10.04 6.35 -10.65
C GLU A 195 9.88 5.13 -9.75
N THR A 196 8.89 4.30 -10.06
CA THR A 196 8.61 3.04 -9.37
C THR A 196 7.90 2.08 -10.33
N THR A 197 7.53 0.90 -9.83
CA THR A 197 6.68 -0.06 -10.55
C THR A 197 5.62 -0.60 -9.60
N VAL A 198 4.66 -1.36 -10.13
CA VAL A 198 3.70 -2.08 -9.29
C VAL A 198 4.42 -3.10 -8.40
N ALA A 199 5.41 -3.83 -8.94
CA ALA A 199 6.19 -4.80 -8.19
C ALA A 199 6.98 -4.16 -7.04
N VAL A 200 7.65 -3.03 -7.27
CA VAL A 200 8.37 -2.30 -6.20
C VAL A 200 7.38 -1.76 -5.16
N THR A 201 6.22 -1.27 -5.59
CA THR A 201 5.20 -0.73 -4.69
C THR A 201 4.60 -1.82 -3.79
N TYR A 202 4.27 -2.98 -4.35
CA TYR A 202 3.81 -4.14 -3.57
C TYR A 202 4.93 -4.73 -2.69
N GLY A 203 6.13 -4.87 -3.25
CA GLY A 203 7.35 -5.31 -2.57
C GLY A 203 7.63 -4.53 -1.28
N ARG A 204 7.42 -3.21 -1.32
CA ARG A 204 7.50 -2.35 -0.13
C ARG A 204 6.56 -2.79 0.98
N LEU A 205 5.32 -3.13 0.66
CA LEU A 205 4.30 -3.48 1.66
C LEU A 205 4.55 -4.85 2.29
N VAL A 206 4.97 -5.83 1.49
CA VAL A 206 5.36 -7.15 2.02
C VAL A 206 6.63 -7.06 2.85
N LEU A 207 7.61 -6.24 2.44
CA LEU A 207 8.83 -5.99 3.22
C LEU A 207 8.54 -5.29 4.55
N LEU A 208 7.63 -4.30 4.54
CA LEU A 208 7.17 -3.62 5.74
C LEU A 208 6.52 -4.60 6.73
N ALA A 209 5.67 -5.49 6.24
CA ALA A 209 4.95 -6.44 7.07
C ALA A 209 5.87 -7.55 7.62
N SER A 210 6.83 -8.04 6.81
CA SER A 210 7.80 -9.06 7.25
C SER A 210 8.74 -8.58 8.35
N ALA A 211 8.94 -7.26 8.44
CA ALA A 211 9.74 -6.63 9.49
C ALA A 211 9.05 -6.62 10.86
N GLN A 212 7.88 -7.25 11.05
CA GLN A 212 7.18 -7.37 12.33
C GLN A 212 7.04 -6.04 13.10
N PRO A 213 6.34 -5.04 12.52
CA PRO A 213 6.26 -3.68 13.07
C PRO A 213 5.57 -3.59 14.45
N GLY A 214 4.90 -4.65 14.91
CA GLY A 214 4.24 -4.69 16.22
C GLY A 214 5.17 -4.43 17.42
N GLY A 215 6.46 -4.72 17.29
CA GLY A 215 7.47 -4.46 18.32
C GLY A 215 8.16 -3.08 18.24
N LEU A 216 7.82 -2.25 17.26
CA LEU A 216 8.47 -0.97 17.00
C LEU A 216 7.71 0.20 17.62
N SER A 217 8.42 1.29 17.97
CA SER A 217 7.77 2.56 18.30
C SER A 217 7.09 3.15 17.06
N ARG A 218 6.08 4.03 17.24
CA ARG A 218 5.43 4.72 16.10
C ARG A 218 6.43 5.46 15.20
N PRO A 219 7.43 6.23 15.72
CA PRO A 219 8.44 6.84 14.87
C PRO A 219 9.30 5.81 14.13
N ALA A 220 9.64 4.67 14.75
CA ALA A 220 10.37 3.59 14.08
C ALA A 220 9.53 2.91 12.99
N VAL A 221 8.23 2.70 13.18
CA VAL A 221 7.31 2.21 12.14
C VAL A 221 7.28 3.18 10.95
N LEU A 222 7.16 4.48 11.20
CA LEU A 222 7.18 5.48 10.13
C LEU A 222 8.54 5.54 9.41
N ALA A 223 9.65 5.44 10.15
CA ALA A 223 10.99 5.38 9.58
C ALA A 223 11.16 4.15 8.69
N LEU A 224 10.71 2.97 9.15
CA LEU A 224 10.69 1.74 8.39
C LEU A 224 9.82 1.87 7.12
N TYR A 225 8.63 2.46 7.22
CA TYR A 225 7.77 2.70 6.07
C TYR A 225 8.41 3.59 5.01
N ARG A 226 9.16 4.63 5.42
CA ARG A 226 9.92 5.50 4.50
C ARG A 226 11.11 4.76 3.89
N ALA A 227 11.81 3.95 4.68
CA ALA A 227 13.00 3.24 4.24
C ALA A 227 12.67 2.12 3.23
N THR A 228 11.59 1.36 3.49
CA THR A 228 11.11 0.32 2.57
C THR A 228 10.77 0.85 1.18
N ALA A 229 10.39 2.13 1.03
CA ALA A 229 10.18 2.75 -0.29
C ALA A 229 11.45 2.80 -1.15
N GLN A 230 12.62 2.91 -0.51
CA GLN A 230 13.91 2.85 -1.19
C GLN A 230 14.35 1.40 -1.39
N TRP A 231 14.17 0.58 -0.36
CA TRP A 231 14.72 -0.77 -0.32
C TRP A 231 14.00 -1.78 -1.21
N ALA A 232 12.70 -1.59 -1.43
CA ALA A 232 11.86 -2.52 -2.20
C ALA A 232 12.37 -2.77 -3.62
N ARG A 233 13.17 -1.86 -4.20
CA ARG A 233 13.80 -2.05 -5.52
C ARG A 233 14.80 -3.20 -5.59
N TRP A 234 15.32 -3.64 -4.44
CA TRP A 234 16.24 -4.78 -4.33
C TRP A 234 15.53 -6.05 -3.87
N LEU A 235 14.23 -5.99 -3.62
CA LEU A 235 13.43 -7.15 -3.29
C LEU A 235 12.93 -7.80 -4.58
N THR A 236 13.11 -9.12 -4.68
CA THR A 236 12.54 -9.91 -5.77
C THR A 236 11.49 -10.86 -5.20
N LEU A 237 10.35 -10.96 -5.89
CA LEU A 237 9.27 -11.88 -5.57
C LEU A 237 9.30 -13.02 -6.59
N GLU A 238 9.68 -14.20 -6.12
CA GLU A 238 9.89 -15.38 -6.96
C GLU A 238 8.72 -16.36 -6.81
N PRO A 239 8.30 -17.06 -7.88
CA PRO A 239 7.24 -18.07 -7.79
C PRO A 239 7.70 -19.37 -7.11
N LEU A 240 9.02 -19.61 -7.04
CA LEU A 240 9.61 -20.80 -6.44
C LEU A 240 10.27 -20.46 -5.10
N GLU A 241 10.15 -21.38 -4.13
CA GLU A 241 10.67 -21.18 -2.77
C GLU A 241 12.17 -20.91 -2.72
N GLY A 242 12.97 -21.72 -3.42
CA GLY A 242 14.42 -21.63 -3.36
C GLY A 242 14.95 -21.71 -1.93
N GLN A 243 15.62 -20.65 -1.48
CA GLN A 243 16.08 -20.48 -0.09
C GLN A 243 15.39 -19.33 0.62
N ALA A 244 14.25 -18.85 0.09
CA ALA A 244 13.58 -17.65 0.59
C ALA A 244 13.13 -17.80 2.04
N LEU A 245 13.27 -16.71 2.80
CA LEU A 245 12.89 -16.69 4.22
C LEU A 245 11.37 -16.49 4.40
N PHE A 246 10.75 -15.74 3.51
CA PHE A 246 9.33 -15.39 3.59
C PHE A 246 8.58 -15.83 2.34
N ARG A 247 7.28 -16.01 2.51
CA ARG A 247 6.33 -16.22 1.45
C ARG A 247 5.10 -15.33 1.63
N VAL A 248 4.37 -15.15 0.54
CA VAL A 248 3.06 -14.52 0.52
C VAL A 248 2.13 -15.34 -0.37
N ASP A 249 1.00 -15.75 0.19
CA ASP A 249 -0.08 -16.40 -0.55
C ASP A 249 -1.03 -15.33 -1.10
N LEU A 250 -1.06 -15.20 -2.43
CA LEU A 250 -1.86 -14.17 -3.10
C LEU A 250 -3.37 -14.42 -3.04
N ASP A 251 -3.81 -15.64 -2.73
CA ASP A 251 -5.23 -15.99 -2.50
C ASP A 251 -5.69 -15.65 -1.07
N SER A 252 -4.75 -15.45 -0.16
CA SER A 252 -5.03 -15.22 1.25
C SER A 252 -5.43 -13.76 1.56
N ASP A 253 -5.95 -13.56 2.76
CA ASP A 253 -6.10 -12.23 3.36
C ASP A 253 -5.11 -12.03 4.51
N ARG A 254 -3.88 -12.50 4.33
CA ARG A 254 -2.85 -12.46 5.37
C ARG A 254 -1.61 -11.71 4.89
N PRO A 255 -0.89 -11.04 5.81
CA PRO A 255 0.45 -10.54 5.52
C PRO A 255 1.40 -11.69 5.14
N PRO A 256 2.59 -11.39 4.61
CA PRO A 256 3.62 -12.41 4.41
C PRO A 256 3.95 -13.13 5.72
N SER A 257 4.25 -14.43 5.60
CA SER A 257 4.65 -15.30 6.69
C SER A 257 6.02 -15.91 6.42
N CYS A 258 6.65 -16.50 7.44
CA CYS A 258 7.82 -17.34 7.21
C CYS A 258 7.50 -18.41 6.16
N ALA A 259 8.46 -18.70 5.29
CA ALA A 259 8.36 -19.80 4.36
C ALA A 259 8.31 -21.12 5.15
N ASP A 260 7.36 -21.98 4.80
CA ASP A 260 7.32 -23.37 5.22
C ASP A 260 7.08 -24.26 4.01
N SER A 261 7.36 -25.55 4.18
CA SER A 261 7.24 -26.57 3.13
C SER A 261 5.76 -26.80 2.78
N GLY A 262 5.25 -26.11 1.75
CA GLY A 262 3.86 -26.31 1.30
C GLY A 262 3.17 -25.13 0.61
N GLY A 263 3.89 -24.27 -0.10
CA GLY A 263 3.28 -23.14 -0.81
C GLY A 263 2.28 -23.59 -1.88
N GLY A 264 1.11 -22.92 -1.94
CA GLY A 264 0.14 -23.10 -3.00
C GLY A 264 0.60 -22.46 -4.32
N PHE A 265 -0.10 -22.75 -5.43
CA PHE A 265 0.25 -22.27 -6.77
C PHE A 265 0.41 -20.73 -6.89
N ASN A 266 -0.36 -19.96 -6.12
CA ASN A 266 -0.33 -18.50 -6.12
C ASN A 266 0.54 -17.92 -4.99
N THR A 267 1.60 -18.62 -4.62
CA THR A 267 2.56 -18.16 -3.62
C THR A 267 3.71 -17.42 -4.29
N ARG A 268 4.17 -16.32 -3.67
CA ARG A 268 5.43 -15.67 -4.01
C ARG A 268 6.36 -15.70 -2.82
N TYR A 269 7.64 -15.86 -3.10
CA TYR A 269 8.70 -16.03 -2.12
C TYR A 269 9.67 -14.86 -2.22
N PHE A 270 10.19 -14.40 -1.09
CA PHE A 270 11.18 -13.33 -1.06
C PHE A 270 12.14 -13.49 0.11
N ASP A 271 13.33 -12.93 -0.06
CA ASP A 271 14.39 -12.98 0.94
C ASP A 271 14.93 -11.58 1.25
N PRO A 272 14.67 -11.04 2.45
CA PRO A 272 15.23 -9.77 2.87
C PRO A 272 16.63 -9.89 3.48
N ARG A 273 17.22 -11.08 3.65
CA ARG A 273 18.56 -11.24 4.25
C ARG A 273 19.67 -10.50 3.50
N PRO A 274 19.73 -10.53 2.14
CA PRO A 274 20.73 -9.74 1.41
C PRO A 274 20.60 -8.24 1.70
N LEU A 275 19.37 -7.75 1.83
CA LEU A 275 19.10 -6.37 2.23
C LEU A 275 19.56 -6.11 3.67
N ALA A 276 19.20 -6.98 4.61
CA ALA A 276 19.58 -6.89 6.02
C ALA A 276 21.10 -6.80 6.20
N ALA A 277 21.86 -7.64 5.45
CA ALA A 277 23.31 -7.65 5.45
C ALA A 277 23.92 -6.35 4.87
N ALA A 278 23.27 -5.74 3.88
CA ALA A 278 23.70 -4.48 3.28
C ALA A 278 23.41 -3.24 4.15
N LEU A 279 22.46 -3.34 5.09
CA LEU A 279 22.16 -2.26 6.04
C LEU A 279 23.30 -2.13 7.05
N THR A 280 24.28 -1.26 6.79
CA THR A 280 25.34 -0.97 7.76
C THR A 280 24.80 -0.27 9.01
N ARG A 281 25.35 -0.56 10.20
CA ARG A 281 25.14 0.24 11.42
C ARG A 281 25.65 1.67 11.20
N ARG A 282 24.79 2.55 10.71
CA ARG A 282 25.06 3.99 10.62
C ARG A 282 24.04 4.72 11.50
N GLY A 283 24.55 5.45 12.49
CA GLY A 283 23.75 6.25 13.43
C GLY A 283 23.64 5.63 14.83
N GLY A 284 23.24 6.47 15.80
CA GLY A 284 22.95 6.10 17.19
C GLY A 284 21.46 6.17 17.51
N GLY A 285 21.08 5.74 18.71
CA GLY A 285 19.70 5.86 19.21
C GLY A 285 18.68 4.98 18.49
N GLU A 286 17.63 5.59 17.94
CA GLU A 286 16.47 4.91 17.35
C GLU A 286 16.83 4.17 16.03
N ALA A 287 17.75 4.72 15.23
CA ALA A 287 18.24 4.07 14.02
C ALA A 287 18.95 2.73 14.33
N LYS A 288 19.72 2.68 15.43
CA LYS A 288 20.36 1.45 15.90
C LYS A 288 19.31 0.43 16.34
N ARG A 289 18.29 0.85 17.10
CA ARG A 289 17.20 -0.04 17.55
C ARG A 289 16.43 -0.63 16.38
N LEU A 290 16.11 0.19 15.37
CA LEU A 290 15.46 -0.29 14.15
C LEU A 290 16.35 -1.30 13.40
N HIS A 291 17.64 -1.02 13.26
CA HIS A 291 18.57 -1.96 12.64
C HIS A 291 18.65 -3.29 13.41
N ASP A 292 18.81 -3.24 14.73
CA ASP A 292 18.89 -4.44 15.58
C ASP A 292 17.57 -5.25 15.49
N HIS A 293 16.41 -4.58 15.44
CA HIS A 293 15.10 -5.20 15.22
C HIS A 293 15.00 -5.88 13.84
N LEU A 294 15.44 -5.21 12.78
CA LEU A 294 15.40 -5.77 11.42
C LEU A 294 16.30 -7.00 11.29
N ARG A 295 17.46 -7.04 11.96
CA ARG A 295 18.27 -8.25 12.00
C ARG A 295 17.53 -9.39 12.69
N TRP A 296 16.91 -9.15 13.83
CA TRP A 296 16.11 -10.18 14.49
C TRP A 296 14.93 -10.67 13.61
N ALA A 297 14.22 -9.75 12.95
CA ALA A 297 13.06 -10.09 12.13
C ALA A 297 13.43 -10.82 10.83
N TRP A 298 14.57 -10.50 10.22
CA TRP A 298 15.00 -11.01 8.91
C TRP A 298 16.15 -12.01 8.98
N GLU A 299 16.76 -12.22 10.13
CA GLU A 299 17.78 -13.26 10.39
C GLU A 299 17.37 -14.04 11.65
N PRO A 300 16.22 -14.75 11.66
CA PRO A 300 15.94 -15.63 12.78
C PRO A 300 17.08 -16.65 12.87
N GLU A 301 17.67 -16.81 14.07
CA GLU A 301 18.65 -17.87 14.31
C GLU A 301 18.10 -19.18 13.74
N PRO A 302 18.93 -20.00 13.07
CA PRO A 302 18.46 -21.28 12.59
C PRO A 302 17.86 -22.00 13.80
N LEU A 303 16.56 -22.30 13.73
CA LEU A 303 15.92 -23.18 14.70
C LEU A 303 16.88 -24.35 14.88
N SER A 304 17.48 -24.46 16.05
CA SER A 304 18.28 -25.62 16.38
C SER A 304 17.38 -26.80 16.04
N ARG A 305 17.86 -27.69 15.17
CA ARG A 305 17.21 -28.97 14.92
C ARG A 305 17.15 -29.65 16.28
N ALA A 306 16.05 -29.45 16.99
CA ALA A 306 15.79 -30.10 18.26
C ALA A 306 15.63 -31.59 17.93
N SER A 307 16.72 -32.32 18.19
CA SER A 307 16.69 -33.67 18.71
C SER A 307 16.10 -34.75 17.80
N THR A 308 16.80 -35.10 16.72
CA THR A 308 16.93 -36.51 16.36
C THR A 308 17.99 -37.15 17.26
N GLN A 309 17.56 -37.57 18.45
CA GLN A 309 18.16 -38.54 19.38
C GLN A 309 16.95 -39.01 20.21
N ASN A 310 16.49 -40.26 20.20
CA ASN A 310 17.18 -41.53 20.09
C ASN A 310 16.27 -42.59 19.46
N CYS A 311 16.85 -43.43 18.59
CA CYS A 311 16.53 -44.85 18.62
C CYS A 311 16.99 -45.41 19.97
N GLY A 312 16.06 -46.04 20.67
CA GLY A 312 16.26 -46.87 21.85
C GLY A 312 14.98 -47.64 22.09
#